data_AF-A0A2V7R4D8-F1
#
_entry.id   AF-A0A2V7R4D8-F1
#
_cell.length_a   1.000
_cell.length_b   1.000
_cell.length_c   1.000
_cell.angle_alpha   90.00
_cell.angle_beta   90.00
_cell.angle_gamma   90.00
#
_symmetry.space_group_name_H-M   'P 1'
#
loop_
_entity.id
_entity.type
_entity.pdbx_description
1 polymer ?
#
loop_
_entity_poly.entity_id
_entity_poly.type
_entity_poly.pdbx_seq_one_letter_code
_entity_poly.pdbx_strand_id
1 'polypeptide(L)' 'MSLDVRFPIGGMFSIVGALLVIYGVLSAPAIYEKSLGINVNLWWGLVLLVFGLVMLGFAFRAQRAKPPTIGE' A
#
# COMPACT_ATOMS: atom_id res chain seq x y z
N MET A 1 -19.62 11.65 9.98
CA MET A 1 -18.99 10.34 9.73
C MET A 1 -17.48 10.52 9.86
N SER A 2 -16.86 10.07 10.95
CA SER A 2 -15.40 10.02 11.07
C SER A 2 -14.88 8.96 10.09
N LEU A 3 -14.42 9.42 8.93
CA LEU A 3 -13.77 8.58 7.93
C LEU A 3 -12.52 7.99 8.58
N ASP A 4 -12.44 6.67 8.68
CA ASP A 4 -11.24 6.01 9.18
C ASP A 4 -10.10 6.37 8.24
N VAL A 5 -9.19 7.22 8.72
CA VAL A 5 -8.03 7.74 7.99
C VAL A 5 -7.15 6.60 7.47
N ARG A 6 -7.27 5.40 8.06
CA ARG A 6 -6.56 4.21 7.60
C ARG A 6 -6.93 3.80 6.18
N PHE A 7 -8.16 4.04 5.76
CA PHE A 7 -8.66 3.65 4.45
C PHE A 7 -8.03 4.46 3.31
N PRO A 8 -8.10 5.81 3.27
CA PRO A 8 -7.48 6.59 2.21
C PRO A 8 -5.95 6.47 2.22
N ILE A 9 -5.32 6.48 3.40
CA ILE A 9 -3.86 6.36 3.49
C ILE A 9 -3.40 4.97 3.04
N GLY A 10 -4.02 3.89 3.54
CA GLY A 10 -3.69 2.53 3.14
C GLY A 10 -3.92 2.27 1.64
N GLY A 11 -4.99 2.85 1.08
CA GLY A 11 -5.25 2.82 -0.37
C GLY A 11 -4.16 3.51 -1.18
N MET A 12 -3.78 4.73 -0.81
CA MET A 12 -2.71 5.47 -1.49
C MET A 12 -1.37 4.73 -1.47
N PHE A 13 -0.95 4.21 -0.31
CA PHE A 13 0.28 3.43 -0.20
C PHE A 13 0.24 2.13 -1.01
N SER A 14 -0.90 1.44 -1.03
CA SER A 14 -1.06 0.22 -1.82
C SER A 14 -0.98 0.49 -3.31
N ILE A 15 -1.63 1.56 -3.81
CA ILE A 15 -1.60 1.94 -5.22
C ILE A 15 -0.17 2.34 -5.64
N VAL A 16 0.47 3.23 -4.89
CA VAL A 16 1.84 3.68 -5.20
C VAL A 16 2.83 2.51 -5.11
N GLY A 17 2.71 1.67 -4.08
CA GLY A 17 3.53 0.46 -3.93
C GLY A 17 3.36 -0.50 -5.12
N ALA A 18 2.12 -0.77 -5.54
CA ALA A 18 1.84 -1.61 -6.71
C ALA A 18 2.45 -1.03 -7.99
N LEU A 19 2.32 0.28 -8.22
CA LEU A 19 2.92 0.94 -9.37
C LEU A 19 4.46 0.81 -9.37
N LEU A 20 5.11 0.97 -8.20
CA LEU A 20 6.55 0.82 -8.08
C LEU A 20 7.01 -0.63 -8.27
N VAL A 21 6.23 -1.62 -7.79
CA VAL A 21 6.52 -3.04 -8.06
C VAL A 21 6.42 -3.34 -9.54
N ILE A 22 5.34 -2.91 -10.20
CA ILE A 22 5.14 -3.11 -11.65
C ILE A 22 6.27 -2.44 -12.42
N TYR A 23 6.57 -1.17 -12.11
CA TYR A 23 7.67 -0.46 -12.73
C TYR A 23 9.00 -1.15 -12.48
N GLY A 24 9.25 -1.61 -11.26
CA GLY A 24 10.44 -2.36 -10.88
C GLY A 24 10.62 -3.63 -11.71
N VAL A 25 9.55 -4.40 -11.92
CA VAL A 25 9.60 -5.64 -12.71
C VAL A 25 9.76 -5.38 -14.20
N LEU A 26 9.12 -4.34 -14.74
CA LEU A 26 9.12 -4.04 -16.17
C LEU A 26 10.32 -3.20 -16.64
N SER A 27 11.08 -2.60 -15.71
CA SER A 27 12.20 -1.72 -16.03
C SER A 27 13.45 -2.47 -16.48
N ALA A 28 14.17 -1.88 -17.43
CA ALA A 28 15.45 -2.42 -17.89
C ALA A 28 16.55 -2.31 -16.81
N PRO A 29 17.42 -3.32 -16.64
CA PRO A 29 18.49 -3.32 -15.64
C PRO A 29 19.43 -2.10 -15.72
N ALA A 30 19.64 -1.55 -16.92
CA ALA A 30 20.53 -0.40 -17.17
C ALA A 30 20.13 0.87 -16.39
N ILE A 31 18.85 1.02 -16.04
CA ILE A 31 18.35 2.17 -15.27
C ILE A 31 18.91 2.14 -13.83
N TYR A 32 19.24 0.95 -13.32
CA TYR A 32 19.68 0.72 -11.95
C TYR A 32 21.19 0.78 -11.77
N GLU A 33 21.98 1.08 -12.80
CA GLU A 33 23.43 1.30 -12.62
C GLU A 33 23.71 2.44 -11.64
N LYS A 34 22.87 3.49 -11.66
CA LYS A 34 22.92 4.59 -10.67
C LYS A 34 22.53 4.15 -9.24
N SER A 35 21.97 2.96 -9.11
CA SER A 35 21.55 2.35 -7.85
C SER A 35 22.41 1.12 -7.50
N LEU A 36 23.64 1.03 -8.02
CA LEU A 36 24.56 -0.10 -7.79
C LEU A 36 23.97 -1.45 -8.27
N GLY A 37 23.14 -1.42 -9.32
CA GLY A 37 22.42 -2.59 -9.83
C GLY A 37 21.25 -3.05 -8.95
N ILE A 38 20.91 -2.29 -7.90
CA ILE A 38 19.81 -2.63 -7.00
C ILE A 38 18.52 -2.04 -7.57
N ASN A 39 17.49 -2.89 -7.69
CA ASN A 39 16.16 -2.46 -8.10
C ASN A 39 15.41 -1.78 -6.94
N VAL A 40 15.78 -0.52 -6.66
CA VAL A 40 15.23 0.27 -5.55
C VAL A 40 13.71 0.41 -5.67
N ASN A 41 13.18 0.55 -6.89
CA ASN A 41 11.75 0.66 -7.15
C ASN A 41 11.00 -0.60 -6.73
N LEU A 42 11.54 -1.79 -7.04
CA LEU A 42 10.91 -3.05 -6.65
C LEU A 42 10.93 -3.24 -5.13
N TRP A 43 12.09 -3.02 -4.48
CA TRP A 43 12.22 -3.21 -3.03
C TRP A 43 11.35 -2.24 -2.24
N TRP A 44 11.41 -0.94 -2.54
CA TRP A 44 10.54 0.03 -1.88
C TRP A 44 9.08 -0.10 -2.26
N GLY A 45 8.79 -0.48 -3.52
CA GLY A 45 7.44 -0.80 -3.94
C GLY A 45 6.82 -1.94 -3.12
N LEU A 46 7.58 -3.01 -2.87
CA LEU A 46 7.14 -4.13 -2.02
C LEU A 46 6.92 -3.68 -0.57
N VAL A 47 7.84 -2.88 0.01
CA VAL A 47 7.69 -2.36 1.37
C VAL A 47 6.42 -1.51 1.50
N LEU A 48 6.19 -0.57 0.56
CA LEU A 48 5.00 0.29 0.57
C LEU A 48 3.71 -0.50 0.34
N LEU A 49 3.75 -1.50 -0.54
CA LEU A 49 2.60 -2.35 -0.84
C LEU A 49 2.22 -3.19 0.39
N VAL A 50 3.19 -3.85 1.03
CA VAL A 50 2.94 -4.63 2.26
C VAL A 50 2.39 -3.72 3.37
N PHE A 51 3.00 -2.54 3.57
CA PHE A 51 2.52 -1.58 4.56
C PHE A 51 1.08 -1.13 4.28
N GLY A 52 0.78 -0.76 3.04
CA GLY A 52 -0.56 -0.33 2.63
C GLY A 52 -1.62 -1.42 2.82
N LEU A 53 -1.30 -2.66 2.42
CA LEU A 53 -2.20 -3.81 2.57
C LEU A 53 -2.46 -4.16 4.04
N VAL A 54 -1.44 -4.12 4.91
CA VAL A 54 -1.60 -4.33 6.36
C VAL A 54 -2.53 -3.27 6.94
N MET A 55 -2.33 -2.01 6.56
CA MET A 55 -3.13 -0.89 7.05
C MET A 55 -4.59 -0.98 6.60
N LEU A 56 -4.83 -1.36 5.33
CA LEU A 56 -6.17 -1.66 4.82
C LEU A 56 -6.80 -2.84 5.55
N GLY A 57 -6.05 -3.92 5.81
CA GLY A 57 -6.51 -5.07 6.58
C GLY A 57 -7.02 -4.68 7.97
N PHE A 58 -6.31 -3.78 8.65
CA PHE A 58 -6.77 -3.24 9.93
C PHE A 58 -7.99 -2.32 9.80
N ALA A 59 -8.07 -1.51 8.76
CA ALA A 59 -9.24 -0.65 8.49
C ALA A 59 -10.51 -1.50 8.27
N PHE A 60 -10.42 -2.53 7.43
CA PHE A 60 -11.53 -3.45 7.18
C PHE A 60 -11.97 -4.21 8.43
N ARG A 61 -11.01 -4.63 9.27
CA ARG A 61 -11.32 -5.30 10.53
C ARG A 61 -12.01 -4.35 11.52
N ALA A 62 -11.59 -3.09 11.59
CA ALA A 62 -12.20 -2.08 12.45
C ALA A 62 -13.64 -1.74 12.03
N GLN A 63 -13.91 -1.65 10.72
CA GLN A 63 -15.27 -1.42 10.21
C GLN A 63 -16.24 -2.55 10.57
N ARG A 64 -15.78 -3.82 10.52
CA ARG A 64 -16.61 -4.99 10.87
C ARG A 64 -16.92 -5.11 12.36
N ALA A 65 -16.14 -4.48 13.23
CA ALA A 65 -16.32 -4.53 14.68
C ALA A 65 -17.37 -3.53 15.20
N LYS A 66 -17.96 -2.68 14.33
CA LYS A 66 -18.98 -1.71 14.74
C LYS A 66 -20.31 -2.44 14.99
N PRO A 67 -20.84 -2.49 16.23
CA PRO A 67 -22.12 -3.14 16.50
C PRO A 67 -23.24 -2.41 15.73
N PRO A 68 -24.31 -3.11 15.33
CA PRO A 68 -25.49 -2.44 14.80
C PRO A 68 -26.02 -1.47 15.86
N THR A 69 -26.10 -0.19 15.51
CA THR A 69 -26.83 0.80 16.30
C THR A 69 -28.31 0.43 16.24
N ILE A 70 -28.78 -0.26 17.28
CA ILE A 70 -30.22 -0.43 17.51
C ILE A 70 -30.72 0.87 18.14
N GLY A 71 -31.48 1.65 17.37
CA GLY A 71 -32.21 2.83 17.85
C GLY A 71 -31.92 4.11 17.04
N GLU A 72 -32.75 4.35 16.03
CA GLU A 72 -33.44 5.63 15.87
C GLU A 72 -34.93 5.39 16.09
#